data_AF-A0A6A6ZF09-F1
#
_entry.id   AF-A0A6A6ZF09-F1
#
_cell.length_a   1.000
_cell.length_b   1.000
_cell.length_c   1.000
_cell.angle_alpha   90.00
_cell.angle_beta   90.00
_cell.angle_gamma   90.00
#
_symmetry.space_group_name_H-M   'P 1'
#
loop_
_entity.id
_entity.type
_entity.pdbx_description
1 polymer ?
#
loop_
_entity_poly.entity_id
_entity_poly.type
_entity_poly.pdbx_seq_one_letter_code
_entity_poly.pdbx_strand_id
1 'polypeptide(L)'
;MRFTILTAALISAATALPSSPSNFLAPVQNIPPTPPVDDNAAPFAIAASEKRDLAKRATLIVDVYLDLDGTGRHEGLYTDTQRCYNLGNGWPDEITSLKVPNGFGCVFYRDTNCNNNDNRLTVPGGNFVRDLRVYNMDDKISSYLCYQ
;
A
#
# COMPACT_ATOMS: atom_id res chain seq x y z
N MET A 1 -19.27 65.84 -3.95
CA MET A 1 -20.18 64.72 -4.26
C MET A 1 -19.62 63.47 -3.59
N ARG A 2 -20.43 62.78 -2.78
CA ARG A 2 -20.05 61.71 -1.84
C ARG A 2 -20.58 60.36 -2.34
N PHE A 3 -19.73 59.33 -2.27
CA PHE A 3 -19.98 57.87 -2.10
C PHE A 3 -20.94 57.18 -3.11
N THR A 4 -20.78 55.91 -3.51
CA THR A 4 -20.38 54.72 -2.74
C THR A 4 -20.09 53.61 -3.77
N ILE A 5 -18.96 52.90 -3.68
CA ILE A 5 -18.73 51.68 -4.47
C ILE A 5 -18.98 50.50 -3.52
N LEU A 6 -20.05 49.75 -3.78
CA LEU A 6 -20.37 48.49 -3.10
C LEU A 6 -19.54 47.36 -3.72
N THR A 7 -18.54 46.87 -2.99
CA THR A 7 -17.79 45.68 -3.39
C THR A 7 -18.50 44.45 -2.84
N ALA A 8 -19.15 43.68 -3.72
CA ALA A 8 -19.72 42.39 -3.36
C ALA A 8 -18.61 41.33 -3.27
N ALA A 9 -18.40 40.75 -2.09
CA ALA A 9 -17.50 39.63 -1.89
C ALA A 9 -18.22 38.32 -2.27
N LEU A 10 -17.75 37.66 -3.34
CA LEU A 10 -18.16 36.31 -3.70
C LEU A 10 -17.46 35.30 -2.79
N ILE A 11 -18.22 34.60 -1.95
CA ILE A 11 -17.72 33.49 -1.15
C ILE A 11 -17.90 32.21 -1.97
N SER A 12 -16.80 31.70 -2.54
CA SER A 12 -16.77 30.39 -3.18
C SER A 12 -16.70 29.30 -2.10
N ALA A 13 -17.80 28.58 -1.88
CA ALA A 13 -17.80 27.37 -1.08
C ALA A 13 -17.22 26.22 -1.90
N ALA A 14 -15.98 25.82 -1.59
CA ALA A 14 -15.39 24.59 -2.13
C ALA A 14 -16.01 23.39 -1.40
N THR A 15 -16.90 22.68 -2.07
CA THR A 15 -17.35 21.35 -1.63
C THR A 15 -16.23 20.35 -1.87
N ALA A 16 -15.53 19.94 -0.80
CA ALA A 16 -14.58 18.83 -0.88
C ALA A 16 -15.35 17.54 -1.20
N LEU A 17 -15.10 16.95 -2.37
CA LEU A 17 -15.60 15.62 -2.69
C LEU A 17 -14.98 14.60 -1.70
N PRO A 18 -15.71 13.55 -1.31
CA PRO A 18 -15.13 12.50 -0.47
C PRO A 18 -13.93 11.88 -1.18
N SER A 19 -12.75 11.97 -0.56
CA SER A 19 -11.54 11.35 -1.08
C SER A 19 -11.69 9.83 -1.05
N SER A 20 -11.42 9.18 -2.18
CA SER A 20 -11.41 7.71 -2.24
C SER A 20 -10.34 7.16 -1.28
N PRO A 21 -10.57 6.01 -0.63
CA PRO A 21 -9.59 5.43 0.28
C PRO A 21 -8.33 4.97 -0.48
N SER A 22 -7.17 5.09 0.15
CA SER A 22 -5.87 4.69 -0.41
C SER A 22 -5.73 3.18 -0.57
N ASN A 23 -6.47 2.40 0.21
CA ASN A 23 -6.60 0.95 0.05
C ASN A 23 -8.03 0.49 0.38
N PHE A 24 -8.50 -0.56 -0.28
CA PHE A 24 -9.81 -1.16 -0.03
C PHE A 24 -9.73 -2.69 -0.17
N LEU A 25 -10.61 -3.40 0.52
CA LEU A 25 -10.63 -4.86 0.46
C LEU A 25 -10.87 -5.34 -0.97
N ALA A 26 -10.02 -6.25 -1.43
CA ALA A 26 -10.23 -6.88 -2.72
C ALA A 26 -11.54 -7.69 -2.70
N PRO A 27 -12.35 -7.66 -3.78
CA PRO A 27 -13.57 -8.46 -3.89
C PRO A 27 -13.29 -9.97 -3.79
N VAL A 28 -12.09 -10.39 -4.20
CA VAL A 28 -11.61 -11.77 -4.10
C VAL A 28 -10.54 -11.85 -3.01
N GLN A 29 -10.75 -12.72 -2.03
CA GLN A 29 -9.81 -12.97 -0.94
C GLN A 29 -9.10 -14.31 -1.17
N ASN A 30 -8.28 -14.37 -2.21
CA ASN A 30 -7.37 -15.49 -2.43
C ASN A 30 -6.09 -15.21 -1.66
N ILE A 31 -5.98 -15.79 -0.47
CA ILE A 31 -4.84 -15.56 0.43
C ILE A 31 -3.81 -16.66 0.15
N PRO A 32 -2.65 -16.34 -0.47
CA PRO A 32 -1.59 -17.31 -0.62
C PRO A 32 -0.97 -17.70 0.72
N PRO A 33 -0.19 -18.79 0.72
CA PRO A 33 0.84 -19.04 1.72
C PRO A 33 1.65 -17.81 2.00
N THR A 34 1.81 -17.49 3.27
CA THR A 34 2.73 -16.45 3.71
C THR A 34 3.94 -17.11 4.35
N PRO A 35 5.17 -16.66 4.05
CA PRO A 35 6.34 -17.17 4.73
C PRO A 35 6.28 -16.80 6.23
N PRO A 36 7.03 -17.49 7.10
CA PRO A 36 7.15 -17.07 8.49
C PRO A 36 7.67 -15.64 8.57
N VAL A 37 7.19 -14.87 9.55
CA VAL A 37 7.75 -13.54 9.83
C VAL A 37 9.14 -13.72 10.43
N ASP A 38 10.12 -13.13 9.76
CA ASP A 38 11.50 -13.00 10.22
C ASP A 38 11.87 -11.53 10.11
N ASP A 39 11.74 -10.82 11.25
CA ASP A 39 12.18 -9.44 11.34
C ASP A 39 13.69 -9.43 11.05
N ASN A 40 14.13 -8.60 10.10
CA ASN A 40 15.51 -8.52 9.55
C ASN A 40 15.85 -9.44 8.37
N ALA A 41 14.94 -10.30 7.90
CA ALA A 41 15.15 -10.98 6.62
C ALA A 41 15.16 -9.95 5.46
N ALA A 42 16.03 -10.17 4.48
CA ALA A 42 16.08 -9.31 3.31
C ALA A 42 14.82 -9.50 2.44
N PRO A 43 14.27 -8.44 1.83
CA PRO A 43 13.19 -8.57 0.86
C PRO A 43 13.60 -9.46 -0.31
N PHE A 44 12.66 -10.25 -0.82
CA PHE A 44 12.92 -11.16 -1.93
C PHE A 44 11.71 -11.31 -2.86
N ALA A 45 11.99 -11.49 -4.15
CA ALA A 45 10.98 -11.81 -5.15
C ALA A 45 10.89 -13.33 -5.32
N ILE A 46 9.68 -13.88 -5.31
CA ILE A 46 9.43 -15.31 -5.46
C ILE A 46 8.34 -15.55 -6.50
N ALA A 47 8.56 -16.58 -7.33
CA ALA A 47 7.51 -17.20 -8.13
C ALA A 47 6.54 -17.99 -7.22
N ALA A 48 5.34 -18.27 -7.73
CA ALA A 48 4.21 -18.86 -7.00
C ALA A 48 4.59 -20.05 -6.08
N SER A 49 3.94 -20.14 -4.92
CA SER A 49 4.14 -21.23 -3.93
C SER A 49 2.83 -21.55 -3.19
N GLU A 50 2.63 -22.83 -2.84
CA GLU A 50 1.46 -23.42 -2.19
C GLU A 50 1.85 -24.19 -0.89
N LYS A 51 1.39 -23.72 0.28
CA LYS A 51 1.10 -24.45 1.55
C LYS A 51 0.64 -23.49 2.67
N ARG A 52 -0.40 -23.85 3.41
CA ARG A 52 -1.17 -22.94 4.29
C ARG A 52 -0.73 -23.01 5.76
N ASP A 53 -0.73 -21.86 6.44
CA ASP A 53 -0.78 -21.76 7.90
C ASP A 53 -1.85 -20.75 8.33
N LEU A 54 -2.57 -21.04 9.42
CA LEU A 54 -3.63 -20.18 9.97
C LEU A 54 -3.00 -19.17 10.94
N ALA A 55 -2.78 -17.92 10.49
CA ALA A 55 -2.27 -16.85 11.34
C ALA A 55 -3.38 -16.07 12.08
N LYS A 56 -3.02 -15.48 13.22
CA LYS A 56 -3.90 -14.65 14.07
C LYS A 56 -4.11 -13.27 13.41
N ARG A 57 -5.31 -12.70 13.54
CA ARG A 57 -5.66 -11.39 12.95
C ARG A 57 -5.11 -10.25 13.80
N ALA A 58 -4.47 -9.29 13.16
CA ALA A 58 -3.96 -8.05 13.73
C ALA A 58 -4.12 -6.91 12.72
N THR A 59 -4.16 -5.66 13.18
CA THR A 59 -4.20 -4.48 12.31
C THR A 59 -2.85 -3.79 12.34
N LEU A 60 -2.33 -3.42 11.18
CA LEU A 60 -1.05 -2.73 10.99
C LEU A 60 -1.21 -1.53 10.04
N ILE A 61 -0.21 -0.65 10.04
CA ILE A 61 -0.07 0.44 9.08
C ILE A 61 1.18 0.17 8.25
N VAL A 62 1.02 0.09 6.94
CA VAL A 62 2.14 -0.01 5.98
C VAL A 62 2.33 1.37 5.35
N ASP A 63 3.51 1.95 5.49
CA ASP A 63 3.80 3.26 4.89
C ASP A 63 4.27 3.06 3.44
N VAL A 64 3.65 3.77 2.50
CA VAL A 64 4.02 3.78 1.08
C VAL A 64 4.36 5.20 0.62
N TYR A 65 5.30 5.30 -0.32
CA TYR A 65 5.88 6.56 -0.76
C TYR A 65 5.98 6.59 -2.28
N LEU A 66 5.62 7.74 -2.85
CA LEU A 66 5.70 8.02 -4.29
C LEU A 66 7.15 8.07 -4.77
N ASP A 67 8.06 8.60 -3.95
CA ASP A 67 9.47 8.78 -4.32
C ASP A 67 10.39 7.81 -3.54
N LEU A 68 11.66 7.79 -3.95
CA LEU A 68 12.73 7.03 -3.30
C LEU A 68 12.98 7.48 -1.86
N ASP A 69 13.62 6.61 -1.09
CA ASP A 69 14.11 6.91 0.26
C ASP A 69 13.04 7.49 1.22
N GLY A 70 11.77 7.19 0.97
CA GLY A 70 10.68 7.58 1.84
C GLY A 70 10.32 9.06 1.74
N THR A 71 10.51 9.63 0.55
CA THR A 71 10.24 11.04 0.27
C THR A 71 8.98 11.23 -0.59
N GLY A 72 8.62 12.48 -0.89
CA GLY A 72 7.46 12.79 -1.71
C GLY A 72 6.12 12.62 -1.02
N ARG A 73 5.09 12.36 -1.83
CA ARG A 73 3.75 11.99 -1.33
C ARG A 73 3.86 10.65 -0.59
N HIS A 74 3.24 10.55 0.59
CA HIS A 74 3.23 9.33 1.38
C HIS A 74 1.86 9.09 2.02
N GLU A 75 1.56 7.83 2.34
CA GLU A 75 0.33 7.42 3.01
C GLU A 75 0.57 6.18 3.88
N GLY A 76 -0.09 6.15 5.04
CA GLY A 76 -0.18 4.94 5.86
C GLY A 76 -1.40 4.11 5.46
N LEU A 77 -1.17 2.90 4.96
CA LEU A 77 -2.21 1.97 4.56
C LEU A 77 -2.69 1.15 5.76
N TYR A 78 -3.91 1.41 6.23
CA TYR A 78 -4.54 0.69 7.33
C TYR A 78 -4.97 -0.70 6.85
N THR A 79 -4.37 -1.74 7.44
CA THR A 79 -4.40 -3.10 6.91
C THR A 79 -4.72 -4.10 8.01
N ASP A 80 -5.63 -5.03 7.74
CA ASP A 80 -5.77 -6.25 8.55
C ASP A 80 -4.87 -7.37 8.00
N THR A 81 -4.21 -8.12 8.87
CA THR A 81 -3.46 -9.30 8.46
C THR A 81 -4.37 -10.37 7.85
N GLN A 82 -3.81 -11.18 6.95
CA GLN A 82 -4.50 -12.24 6.23
C GLN A 82 -5.71 -11.71 5.45
N ARG A 83 -5.58 -10.52 4.87
CA ARG A 83 -6.55 -9.94 3.92
C ARG A 83 -5.82 -9.31 2.74
N CYS A 84 -6.43 -9.45 1.58
CA CYS A 84 -5.98 -8.81 0.36
C CYS A 84 -6.63 -7.43 0.20
N TYR A 85 -5.80 -6.44 -0.12
CA TYR A 85 -6.22 -5.07 -0.40
C TYR A 85 -5.77 -4.66 -1.79
N ASN A 86 -6.68 -4.04 -2.54
CA ASN A 86 -6.33 -3.29 -3.74
C ASN A 86 -5.96 -1.86 -3.36
N LEU A 87 -5.00 -1.29 -4.08
CA LEU A 87 -4.67 0.12 -3.95
C LEU A 87 -5.69 0.99 -4.66
N GLY A 88 -5.91 2.18 -4.13
CA GLY A 88 -6.84 3.17 -4.65
C GLY A 88 -6.24 4.58 -4.56
N ASN A 89 -7.06 5.59 -4.85
CA ASN A 89 -6.69 6.99 -4.66
C ASN A 89 -5.38 7.41 -5.37
N GLY A 90 -5.10 6.86 -6.56
CA GLY A 90 -3.87 7.15 -7.31
C GLY A 90 -2.59 6.63 -6.64
N TRP A 91 -2.68 5.50 -5.96
CA TRP A 91 -1.55 4.68 -5.51
C TRP A 91 -1.22 3.45 -6.37
N PRO A 92 -2.17 2.85 -7.12
CA PRO A 92 -1.82 1.77 -8.05
C PRO A 92 -0.73 2.24 -9.01
N ASP A 93 0.33 1.45 -9.13
CA ASP A 93 1.44 1.67 -10.06
C ASP A 93 2.20 3.01 -9.83
N GLU A 94 2.23 3.50 -8.59
CA GLU A 94 2.89 4.78 -8.25
C GLU A 94 3.84 4.66 -7.03
N ILE A 95 4.04 3.46 -6.49
CA ILE A 95 4.86 3.28 -5.28
C ILE A 95 6.30 2.98 -5.67
N THR A 96 7.22 3.79 -5.15
CA THR A 96 8.67 3.70 -5.39
C THR A 96 9.46 3.25 -4.15
N SER A 97 8.95 3.55 -2.94
CA SER A 97 9.52 3.05 -1.69
C SER A 97 8.43 2.74 -0.65
N LEU A 98 8.73 1.85 0.30
CA LEU A 98 7.75 1.41 1.30
C LEU A 98 8.39 0.89 2.59
N LYS A 99 7.60 0.86 3.67
CA LYS A 99 8.03 0.39 4.99
C LYS A 99 6.99 -0.56 5.59
N VAL A 100 7.48 -1.71 6.06
CA VAL A 100 6.68 -2.70 6.79
C VAL A 100 7.06 -2.67 8.28
N PRO A 101 6.12 -2.53 9.22
CA PRO A 101 6.42 -2.53 10.65
C PRO A 101 6.98 -3.88 11.13
N ASN A 102 7.68 -3.86 12.27
CA ASN A 102 8.19 -5.09 12.92
C ASN A 102 7.04 -6.02 13.31
N GLY A 103 7.30 -7.34 13.30
CA GLY A 103 6.34 -8.37 13.69
C GLY A 103 5.30 -8.71 12.62
N PHE A 104 5.47 -8.22 11.40
CA PHE A 104 4.59 -8.46 10.26
C PHE A 104 5.38 -8.62 8.98
N GLY A 105 4.91 -9.39 8.02
CA GLY A 105 5.42 -9.34 6.65
C GLY A 105 4.34 -8.92 5.68
N CYS A 106 4.72 -8.40 4.52
CA CYS A 106 3.77 -8.08 3.46
C CYS A 106 4.24 -8.61 2.12
N VAL A 107 3.29 -9.07 1.31
CA VAL A 107 3.48 -9.48 -0.06
C VAL A 107 2.78 -8.46 -0.96
N PHE A 108 3.55 -7.85 -1.86
CA PHE A 108 3.09 -6.85 -2.81
C PHE A 108 2.99 -7.48 -4.20
N TYR A 109 1.88 -7.24 -4.88
CA TYR A 109 1.53 -7.82 -6.18
C TYR A 109 1.41 -6.70 -7.21
N ARG A 110 1.72 -7.02 -8.46
CA ARG A 110 1.57 -6.10 -9.56
C ARG A 110 0.15 -5.97 -10.06
N ASP A 111 -0.57 -7.07 -10.03
CA ASP A 111 -1.98 -7.12 -10.37
C ASP A 111 -2.85 -6.81 -9.16
N THR A 112 -4.14 -6.57 -9.44
CA THR A 112 -5.16 -6.48 -8.40
C THR A 112 -5.54 -7.86 -7.86
N ASN A 113 -6.15 -7.88 -6.67
CA ASN A 113 -6.73 -9.05 -6.01
C ASN A 113 -5.73 -10.12 -5.56
N CYS A 114 -4.47 -9.72 -5.30
CA CYS A 114 -3.42 -10.59 -4.77
C CYS A 114 -3.30 -11.90 -5.57
N ASN A 115 -3.24 -11.79 -6.90
CA ASN A 115 -3.22 -12.94 -7.78
C ASN A 115 -1.96 -13.80 -7.54
N ASN A 116 -2.14 -15.07 -7.19
CA ASN A 116 -1.04 -15.98 -6.89
C ASN A 116 -0.15 -16.30 -8.10
N ASN A 117 -0.64 -16.05 -9.32
CA ASN A 117 0.11 -16.27 -10.56
C ASN A 117 0.95 -15.05 -10.98
N ASP A 118 0.96 -14.01 -10.17
CA ASP A 118 1.63 -12.76 -10.47
C ASP A 118 3.04 -12.69 -9.85
N ASN A 119 3.89 -11.85 -10.45
CA ASN A 119 5.16 -11.47 -9.88
C ASN A 119 4.93 -10.65 -8.62
N ARG A 120 5.55 -11.08 -7.53
CA ARG A 120 5.35 -10.48 -6.22
C ARG A 120 6.65 -10.27 -5.46
N LEU A 121 6.65 -9.25 -4.62
CA LEU A 121 7.73 -8.94 -3.70
C LEU A 121 7.27 -9.21 -2.28
N THR A 122 8.02 -10.07 -1.58
CA THR A 122 7.82 -10.29 -0.14
C THR A 122 8.78 -9.39 0.62
N VAL A 123 8.21 -8.56 1.50
CA VAL A 123 8.93 -7.65 2.38
C VAL A 123 8.71 -8.09 3.82
N PRO A 124 9.74 -8.66 4.48
CA PRO A 124 9.65 -9.06 5.87
C PRO A 124 9.53 -7.87 6.82
N GLY A 125 9.20 -8.15 8.08
CA GLY A 125 8.98 -7.11 9.08
C GLY A 125 10.20 -6.29 9.42
N GLY A 126 9.94 -5.04 9.80
CA GLY A 126 10.97 -4.07 10.15
C GLY A 126 11.75 -3.51 8.97
N ASN A 127 11.45 -3.95 7.75
CA ASN A 127 12.17 -3.52 6.57
C ASN A 127 11.65 -2.18 6.05
N PHE A 128 12.61 -1.36 5.63
CA PHE A 128 12.37 -0.19 4.81
C PHE A 128 13.01 -0.40 3.43
N VAL A 129 12.16 -0.57 2.42
CA VAL A 129 12.59 -0.72 1.03
C VAL A 129 12.72 0.66 0.41
N ARG A 130 13.95 1.15 0.35
CA ARG A 130 14.29 2.50 -0.15
C ARG A 130 14.09 2.68 -1.65
N ASP A 131 14.20 1.60 -2.41
CA ASP A 131 14.18 1.61 -3.87
C ASP A 131 13.59 0.30 -4.39
N LEU A 132 12.36 0.35 -4.92
CA LEU A 132 11.68 -0.80 -5.50
C LEU A 132 12.20 -1.20 -6.89
N ARG A 133 13.03 -0.38 -7.54
CA ARG A 133 13.63 -0.69 -8.85
C ARG A 133 14.59 -1.87 -8.75
N VAL A 134 15.26 -2.01 -7.60
CA VAL A 134 16.16 -3.14 -7.29
C VAL A 134 15.42 -4.49 -7.39
N TYR A 135 14.11 -4.47 -7.13
CA TYR A 135 13.23 -5.65 -7.19
C TYR A 135 12.34 -5.67 -8.43
N ASN A 136 12.51 -4.72 -9.36
CA ASN A 136 11.64 -4.52 -10.52
C ASN A 136 10.15 -4.31 -10.12
N MET A 137 9.89 -3.65 -8.99
CA MET A 137 8.52 -3.40 -8.47
C MET A 137 8.13 -1.92 -8.42
N ASP A 138 9.04 -1.05 -8.84
CA ASP A 138 8.82 0.38 -9.02
C ASP A 138 7.61 0.64 -9.92
N ASP A 139 6.68 1.48 -9.45
CA ASP A 139 5.49 1.91 -10.19
C ASP A 139 4.69 0.74 -10.79
N LYS A 140 4.61 -0.36 -10.03
CA LYS A 140 3.95 -1.57 -10.50
C LYS A 140 3.03 -2.20 -9.47
N ILE A 141 3.00 -1.74 -8.23
CA ILE A 141 2.21 -2.39 -7.18
C ILE A 141 0.75 -1.95 -7.32
N SER A 142 -0.17 -2.91 -7.41
CA SER A 142 -1.62 -2.64 -7.45
C SER A 142 -2.40 -3.31 -6.31
N SER A 143 -1.85 -4.34 -5.67
CA SER A 143 -2.45 -4.94 -4.48
C SER A 143 -1.42 -5.50 -3.53
N TYR A 144 -1.84 -5.77 -2.29
CA TYR A 144 -0.95 -6.30 -1.26
C TYR A 144 -1.73 -7.09 -0.21
N LEU A 145 -0.99 -7.94 0.50
CA LEU A 145 -1.48 -8.73 1.62
C LEU A 145 -0.41 -8.76 2.70
N CYS A 146 -0.80 -8.53 3.95
CA CYS A 146 0.11 -8.62 5.09
C CYS A 146 -0.22 -9.80 6.00
N TYR A 147 0.76 -10.26 6.75
CA TYR A 147 0.71 -11.43 7.60
C TYR A 147 1.54 -11.21 8.88
N GLN A 148 1.31 -12.09 9.84
CA GLN A 148 2.01 -12.17 11.12
C GLN A 148 2.51 -13.59 11.32
#